data_AF-A0A7T8GY55-F1
#
_entry.id   AF-A0A7T8GY55-F1
#
_cell.length_a   1.000
_cell.length_b   1.000
_cell.length_c   1.000
_cell.angle_alpha   90.00
_cell.angle_beta   90.00
_cell.angle_gamma   90.00
#
_symmetry.space_group_name_H-M   'P 1'
#
loop_
_entity.id
_entity.type
_entity.pdbx_description
1 polymer ?
#
loop_
_entity_poly.entity_id
_entity_poly.type
_entity_poly.pdbx_seq_one_letter_code
_entity_poly.pdbx_strand_id
1 'polypeptide(L)'
;EIGFISFAIFNVLWSSLYLTFWKQRSSFISHDWGISTEADIEITKETRPLFKGEEQFNEITKETILFYPSWKRNMTRYFLSVPVMTLCLFFVGLVLFLILELQQGFDAVFSEEETSGILLYVPKILLAVIIPILDTIYYKIAYWLNDQGNEMQRFC
;
A
#
# COMPACT_ATOMS: atom_id res chain seq x y z
N GLU A 1 1.74 25.23 25.75
CA GLU A 1 2.91 24.36 25.45
C GLU A 1 2.79 22.98 26.09
N ILE A 2 2.66 22.90 27.43
CA ILE A 2 2.54 21.62 28.16
C ILE A 2 1.37 20.74 27.66
N GLY A 3 0.22 21.34 27.33
CA GLY A 3 -0.94 20.59 26.79
C GLY A 3 -0.67 19.88 25.45
N PHE A 4 0.09 20.50 24.54
CA PHE A 4 0.45 19.89 23.25
C PHE A 4 1.42 18.72 23.45
N ILE A 5 2.39 18.89 24.35
CA ILE A 5 3.36 17.85 24.68
C ILE A 5 2.65 16.65 25.32
N SER A 6 1.76 16.89 26.29
CA SER A 6 0.97 15.84 26.93
C SER A 6 0.07 15.10 25.93
N PHE A 7 -0.58 15.83 25.03
CA PHE A 7 -1.42 15.22 23.99
C PHE A 7 -0.59 14.38 23.00
N ALA A 8 0.58 14.86 22.59
CA ALA A 8 1.47 14.12 21.69
C ALA A 8 1.95 12.80 22.33
N ILE A 9 2.38 12.84 23.60
CA ILE A 9 2.78 11.64 24.34
C ILE A 9 1.61 10.67 24.44
N PHE A 10 0.42 11.16 24.81
CA PHE A 10 -0.77 10.33 24.86
C PHE A 10 -1.11 9.70 23.50
N ASN A 11 -1.01 10.44 22.40
CA ASN A 11 -1.30 9.94 21.06
C ASN A 11 -0.33 8.83 20.64
N VAL A 12 0.96 9.01 20.88
CA VAL A 12 1.99 8.00 20.59
C VAL A 12 1.77 6.75 21.42
N LEU A 13 1.50 6.91 22.72
CA LEU A 13 1.21 5.79 23.62
C LEU A 13 -0.06 5.05 23.19
N TRP A 14 -1.14 5.79 22.92
CA TRP A 14 -2.41 5.24 22.47
C TRP A 14 -2.26 4.46 21.16
N SER A 15 -1.60 5.04 20.15
CA SER A 15 -1.37 4.40 18.85
C SER A 15 -0.54 3.12 18.99
N SER A 16 0.53 3.16 19.80
CA SER A 16 1.38 1.99 20.05
C SER A 16 0.63 0.87 20.77
N LEU A 17 -0.15 1.23 21.80
CA LEU A 17 -1.00 0.28 22.52
C LEU A 17 -2.05 -0.31 21.59
N TYR A 18 -2.75 0.52 20.81
CA TYR A 18 -3.75 0.06 19.85
C TYR A 18 -3.18 -0.95 18.86
N LEU A 19 -2.01 -0.67 18.26
CA LEU A 19 -1.35 -1.61 17.35
C LEU A 19 -0.97 -2.92 18.05
N THR A 20 -0.50 -2.85 19.30
CA THR A 20 -0.13 -4.05 20.08
C THR A 20 -1.35 -4.89 20.42
N PHE A 21 -2.42 -4.26 20.92
CA PHE A 21 -3.69 -4.91 21.21
C PHE A 21 -4.32 -5.50 19.95
N TRP A 22 -4.29 -4.78 18.82
CA TRP A 22 -4.80 -5.29 17.55
C TRP A 22 -4.03 -6.53 17.09
N LYS A 23 -2.70 -6.52 17.16
CA LYS A 23 -1.87 -7.70 16.83
C LYS A 23 -2.22 -8.91 17.69
N GLN A 24 -2.34 -8.71 19.00
CA GLN A 24 -2.73 -9.78 19.93
C GLN A 24 -4.15 -10.31 19.62
N ARG A 25 -5.11 -9.39 19.40
CA ARG A 25 -6.48 -9.76 19.09
C ARG A 25 -6.60 -10.49 17.75
N SER A 26 -5.87 -10.04 16.74
CA SER A 26 -5.81 -10.69 15.43
C SER A 26 -5.24 -12.11 15.54
N SER A 27 -4.19 -12.31 16.34
CA SER A 27 -3.60 -13.63 16.59
C SER A 27 -4.58 -14.56 17.32
N PHE A 28 -5.26 -14.05 18.35
CA PHE A 28 -6.31 -14.79 19.08
C PHE A 28 -7.44 -15.24 18.13
N ILE A 29 -7.95 -14.32 17.31
CA ILE A 29 -8.99 -14.64 16.33
C ILE A 29 -8.47 -15.65 15.29
N SER A 30 -7.25 -15.49 14.77
CA SER A 30 -6.69 -16.45 13.81
C SER A 30 -6.57 -17.87 14.39
N HIS A 31 -6.26 -17.97 15.68
CA HIS A 31 -6.20 -19.24 16.40
C HIS A 31 -7.58 -19.87 16.58
N ASP A 32 -8.58 -19.09 16.99
CA ASP A 32 -9.98 -19.55 17.11
C ASP A 32 -10.53 -20.06 15.77
N TRP A 33 -10.11 -19.46 14.66
CA TRP A 33 -10.52 -19.84 13.31
C TRP A 33 -9.70 -21.02 12.74
N GLY A 34 -8.67 -21.50 13.44
CA GLY A 34 -7.84 -22.63 13.01
C GLY A 34 -6.92 -22.33 11.82
N ILE A 35 -6.66 -21.05 11.54
CA ILE A 35 -5.77 -20.58 10.45
C ILE A 35 -4.43 -20.13 11.06
N SER A 36 -3.94 -20.86 12.05
CA SER A 36 -2.99 -20.35 13.06
C SER A 36 -1.55 -20.16 12.59
N THR A 37 -1.16 -20.69 11.43
CA THR A 37 0.19 -20.50 10.90
C THR A 37 0.14 -19.57 9.70
N GLU A 38 0.96 -18.50 9.69
CA GLU A 38 1.20 -17.70 8.49
C GLU A 38 1.58 -18.59 7.29
N ALA A 39 2.22 -19.73 7.57
CA ALA A 39 2.48 -20.80 6.61
C ALA A 39 1.19 -21.39 5.99
N ASP A 40 0.13 -21.67 6.75
CA ASP A 40 -1.11 -22.23 6.20
C ASP A 40 -1.84 -21.22 5.31
N ILE A 41 -1.76 -19.92 5.65
CA ILE A 41 -2.28 -18.83 4.81
C ILE A 41 -1.47 -18.68 3.53
N GLU A 42 -0.14 -18.79 3.61
CA GLU A 42 0.76 -18.70 2.46
C GLU A 42 0.60 -19.93 1.55
N ILE A 43 0.50 -21.14 2.11
CA ILE A 43 0.25 -22.41 1.39
C ILE A 43 -1.14 -22.42 0.74
N THR A 44 -2.17 -21.92 1.43
CA THR A 44 -3.53 -21.80 0.86
C THR A 44 -3.60 -20.70 -0.20
N LYS A 45 -2.79 -19.63 -0.09
CA LYS A 45 -2.68 -18.59 -1.14
C LYS A 45 -1.84 -19.05 -2.34
N GLU A 46 -0.89 -19.97 -2.13
CA GLU A 46 0.02 -20.49 -3.17
C GLU A 46 -0.58 -21.64 -4.00
N THR A 47 -1.66 -22.28 -3.58
CA THR A 47 -2.38 -23.25 -4.41
C THR A 47 -3.23 -22.55 -5.47
N ARG A 48 -2.58 -21.76 -6.33
CA ARG A 48 -3.19 -21.36 -7.60
C ARG A 48 -3.33 -22.61 -8.46
N PRO A 49 -4.54 -22.97 -8.94
CA PRO A 49 -4.78 -24.19 -9.70
C PRO A 49 -4.10 -24.25 -11.09
N LEU A 50 -3.18 -23.34 -11.40
CA LEU A 50 -2.44 -23.24 -12.67
C LEU A 50 -0.93 -22.95 -12.44
N PHE A 51 -0.31 -23.53 -11.40
CA PHE A 51 1.14 -23.40 -11.18
C PHE A 51 1.91 -24.44 -12.01
N LYS A 52 2.88 -24.01 -12.83
CA LYS A 52 3.73 -24.88 -13.67
C LYS A 52 5.20 -24.78 -13.26
N GLY A 53 5.59 -25.29 -12.09
CA GLY A 53 7.02 -25.44 -11.75
C GLY A 53 7.72 -26.55 -12.54
N GLU A 54 9.04 -26.69 -12.36
CA GLU A 54 9.78 -27.89 -12.78
C GLU A 54 9.49 -29.03 -11.80
N GLU A 55 9.20 -30.22 -12.33
CA GLU A 55 8.94 -31.42 -11.54
C GLU A 55 10.22 -31.88 -10.85
N GLN A 56 10.31 -31.70 -9.53
CA GLN A 56 11.33 -32.38 -8.72
C GLN A 56 10.71 -33.58 -8.01
N PHE A 57 11.37 -34.72 -8.17
CA PHE A 57 10.99 -35.96 -7.50
C PHE A 57 11.47 -35.90 -6.04
N ASN A 58 10.54 -35.84 -5.09
CA ASN A 58 10.88 -35.88 -3.68
C ASN A 58 11.05 -37.35 -3.25
N GLU A 59 12.28 -37.78 -3.00
CA GLU A 59 12.61 -39.17 -2.64
C GLU A 59 11.98 -39.63 -1.33
N ILE A 60 11.57 -38.69 -0.46
CA ILE A 60 11.04 -38.99 0.88
C ILE A 60 9.51 -39.13 0.86
N THR A 61 8.81 -38.37 0.01
CA THR A 61 7.33 -38.34 -0.07
C THR A 61 6.76 -39.06 -1.29
N LYS A 62 7.59 -39.45 -2.28
CA LYS A 62 7.20 -40.09 -3.55
C LYS A 62 6.17 -39.31 -4.39
N GLU A 63 5.97 -38.04 -4.09
CA GLU A 63 5.10 -37.14 -4.84
C GLU A 63 5.97 -36.17 -5.65
N THR A 64 5.56 -35.93 -6.90
CA THR A 64 6.17 -34.91 -7.78
C THR A 64 5.71 -33.55 -7.30
N ILE A 65 6.64 -32.76 -6.75
CA ILE A 65 6.35 -31.40 -6.28
C ILE A 65 6.98 -30.43 -7.28
N LEU A 66 6.19 -29.45 -7.72
CA LEU A 66 6.62 -28.39 -8.63
C LEU A 66 7.46 -27.38 -7.84
N PHE A 67 8.78 -27.38 -8.02
CA PHE A 67 9.69 -26.51 -7.26
C PHE A 67 10.17 -25.34 -8.13
N TYR A 68 9.77 -24.10 -7.77
CA TYR A 68 10.29 -22.89 -8.41
C TYR A 68 11.19 -22.13 -7.43
N PRO A 69 12.41 -21.70 -7.83
CA PRO A 69 13.32 -20.98 -6.95
C PRO A 69 12.74 -19.62 -6.54
N SER A 70 12.41 -19.50 -5.25
CA SER A 70 11.76 -18.34 -4.63
C SER A 70 12.55 -17.03 -4.76
N TRP A 71 13.90 -17.11 -4.84
CA TRP A 71 14.78 -15.93 -4.97
C TRP A 71 14.57 -15.17 -6.29
N LYS A 72 14.43 -15.90 -7.40
CA LYS A 72 14.22 -15.29 -8.73
C LYS A 72 12.84 -14.62 -8.83
N ARG A 73 11.84 -15.23 -8.19
CA ARG A 73 10.46 -14.72 -8.09
C ARG A 73 10.39 -13.40 -7.31
N ASN A 74 11.08 -13.33 -6.18
CA ASN A 74 11.03 -12.17 -5.30
C ASN A 74 11.78 -10.98 -5.91
N MET A 75 12.97 -11.20 -6.48
CA MET A 75 13.76 -10.13 -7.09
C MET A 75 13.02 -9.45 -8.25
N THR A 76 12.39 -10.21 -9.15
CA THR A 76 11.62 -9.63 -10.27
C THR A 76 10.41 -8.86 -9.77
N ARG A 77 9.72 -9.35 -8.74
CA ARG A 77 8.58 -8.65 -8.14
C ARG A 77 9.00 -7.33 -7.50
N TYR A 78 10.07 -7.32 -6.70
CA TYR A 78 10.59 -6.09 -6.09
C TYR A 78 11.13 -5.11 -7.14
N PHE A 79 11.85 -5.60 -8.14
CA PHE A 79 12.40 -4.74 -9.19
C PHE A 79 11.33 -4.07 -10.05
N LEU A 80 10.15 -4.67 -10.20
CA LEU A 80 9.04 -4.06 -10.94
C LEU A 80 8.09 -3.24 -10.05
N SER A 81 7.83 -3.68 -8.81
CA SER A 81 6.91 -2.97 -7.90
C SER A 81 7.53 -1.70 -7.32
N VAL A 82 8.78 -1.77 -6.88
CA VAL A 82 9.46 -0.64 -6.23
C VAL A 82 9.54 0.59 -7.15
N PRO A 83 9.99 0.52 -8.41
CA PRO A 83 10.06 1.72 -9.26
C PRO A 83 8.69 2.30 -9.59
N VAL A 84 7.66 1.45 -9.76
CA VAL A 84 6.29 1.92 -10.01
C VAL A 84 5.75 2.66 -8.79
N MET A 85 5.98 2.12 -7.59
CA MET A 85 5.60 2.77 -6.32
C MET A 85 6.36 4.09 -6.13
N THR A 86 7.67 4.11 -6.40
CA THR A 86 8.49 5.32 -6.31
C THR A 86 8.05 6.39 -7.30
N LEU A 87 7.79 6.02 -8.56
CA LEU A 87 7.30 6.94 -9.58
C LEU A 87 5.92 7.49 -9.23
N CYS A 88 5.03 6.66 -8.71
CA CYS A 88 3.72 7.12 -8.24
C CYS A 88 3.85 8.09 -7.06
N LEU A 89 4.69 7.77 -6.08
CA LEU A 89 4.91 8.65 -4.92
C LEU A 89 5.50 9.99 -5.36
N PHE A 90 6.44 9.97 -6.30
CA PHE A 90 7.02 11.17 -6.89
C PHE A 90 5.95 12.02 -7.61
N PHE A 91 5.08 11.38 -8.41
CA PHE A 91 4.00 12.08 -9.11
C PHE A 91 3.01 12.73 -8.15
N VAL A 92 2.55 11.99 -7.12
CA VAL A 92 1.68 12.54 -6.07
C VAL A 92 2.35 13.72 -5.36
N GLY A 93 3.63 13.57 -5.01
CA GLY A 93 4.43 14.64 -4.41
C GLY A 93 4.53 15.88 -5.28
N LEU A 94 4.72 15.70 -6.59
CA LEU A 94 4.75 16.81 -7.56
C LEU A 94 3.40 17.51 -7.66
N VAL A 95 2.29 16.77 -7.74
CA VAL A 95 0.94 17.34 -7.76
C VAL A 95 0.66 18.15 -6.49
N LEU A 96 1.01 17.61 -5.32
CA LEU A 96 0.90 18.33 -4.04
C LEU A 96 1.74 19.60 -4.04
N PHE A 97 3.00 19.52 -4.50
CA PHE A 97 3.88 20.67 -4.57
C PHE A 97 3.32 21.78 -5.47
N LEU A 98 2.87 21.45 -6.68
CA LEU A 98 2.25 22.41 -7.60
C LEU A 98 1.01 23.06 -7.00
N ILE A 99 0.15 22.29 -6.33
CA ILE A 99 -1.07 22.82 -5.72
C ILE A 99 -0.74 23.72 -4.53
N LEU A 100 0.30 23.41 -3.75
CA LEU A 100 0.76 24.26 -2.66
C LEU A 100 1.34 25.58 -3.16
N GLU A 101 2.13 25.57 -4.23
CA GLU A 101 2.63 26.78 -4.89
C GLU A 101 1.48 27.63 -5.46
N LEU A 102 0.52 26.99 -6.13
CA LEU A 102 -0.69 27.68 -6.59
C LEU A 102 -1.48 28.27 -5.42
N GLN A 103 -1.65 27.53 -4.32
CA GLN A 103 -2.36 28.03 -3.15
C GLN A 103 -1.64 29.24 -2.55
N GLN A 104 -0.32 29.19 -2.39
CA GLN A 104 0.48 30.30 -1.89
C GLN A 104 0.42 31.52 -2.83
N GLY A 105 0.46 31.31 -4.14
CA GLY A 105 0.33 32.38 -5.13
C GLY A 105 -1.06 33.03 -5.11
N PHE A 106 -2.12 32.24 -5.00
CA PHE A 106 -3.48 32.76 -4.82
C PHE A 106 -3.61 33.52 -3.49
N ASP A 107 -3.15 32.94 -2.38
CA ASP A 107 -3.18 33.59 -1.06
C ASP A 107 -2.44 34.94 -1.07
N ALA A 108 -1.31 35.04 -1.79
CA ALA A 108 -0.55 36.29 -1.91
C ALA A 108 -1.25 37.37 -2.75
N VAL A 109 -1.95 37.00 -3.82
CA VAL A 109 -2.65 37.95 -4.71
C VAL A 109 -3.95 38.46 -4.08
N PHE A 110 -4.69 37.60 -3.39
CA PHE A 110 -6.00 37.93 -2.82
C PHE A 110 -5.93 38.42 -1.36
N SER A 111 -4.74 38.54 -0.77
CA SER A 111 -4.56 39.05 0.60
C SER A 111 -4.98 40.52 0.78
N GLU A 112 -5.11 41.30 -0.30
CA GLU A 112 -5.52 42.72 -0.23
C GLU A 112 -7.01 42.95 -0.53
N GLU A 113 -7.71 41.99 -1.14
CA GLU A 113 -9.15 42.11 -1.42
C GLU A 113 -9.98 41.42 -0.33
N GLU A 114 -10.49 42.22 0.62
CA GLU A 114 -11.32 41.83 1.77
C GLU A 114 -12.63 41.07 1.39
N THR A 115 -12.94 40.90 0.11
CA THR A 115 -14.24 40.39 -0.38
C THR A 115 -14.22 38.97 -0.96
N SER A 116 -13.05 38.34 -1.11
CA SER A 116 -12.90 37.10 -1.90
C SER A 116 -12.64 35.84 -1.08
N GLY A 117 -13.20 35.74 0.14
CA GLY A 117 -13.00 34.57 1.02
C GLY A 117 -13.38 33.22 0.39
N ILE A 118 -14.37 33.19 -0.51
CA ILE A 118 -14.81 31.96 -1.21
C ILE A 118 -13.78 31.49 -2.26
N LEU A 119 -13.11 32.41 -2.94
CA LEU A 119 -12.12 32.09 -3.98
C LEU A 119 -10.88 31.38 -3.39
N LEU A 120 -10.55 31.69 -2.14
CA LEU A 120 -9.47 31.03 -1.39
C LEU A 120 -9.71 29.54 -1.09
N TYR A 121 -10.98 29.12 -1.06
CA TYR A 121 -11.33 27.70 -0.85
C TYR A 121 -11.31 26.89 -2.14
N VAL A 122 -11.34 27.54 -3.32
CA VAL A 122 -11.38 26.85 -4.61
C VAL A 122 -10.17 25.92 -4.81
N PRO A 123 -8.90 26.34 -4.56
CA PRO A 123 -7.75 25.44 -4.64
C PRO A 123 -7.86 24.24 -3.70
N LYS A 124 -8.41 24.44 -2.49
CA LYS A 124 -8.56 23.40 -1.46
C LYS A 124 -9.63 22.37 -1.85
N ILE A 125 -10.76 22.83 -2.39
CA ILE A 125 -11.83 21.97 -2.89
C ILE A 125 -11.33 21.17 -4.10
N LEU A 126 -10.62 21.81 -5.03
CA LEU A 126 -10.05 21.16 -6.20
C LEU A 126 -9.02 20.09 -5.80
N LEU A 127 -8.19 20.36 -4.79
CA LEU A 127 -7.28 19.37 -4.20
C LEU A 127 -8.03 18.16 -3.62
N ALA A 128 -9.06 18.42 -2.82
CA ALA A 128 -9.88 17.37 -2.20
C ALA A 128 -10.59 16.47 -3.23
N VAL A 129 -10.83 16.97 -4.45
CA VAL A 129 -11.39 16.19 -5.56
C VAL A 129 -10.31 15.44 -6.35
N ILE A 130 -9.14 16.06 -6.59
CA ILE A 130 -8.06 15.44 -7.37
C ILE A 130 -7.43 14.26 -6.63
N ILE A 131 -7.23 14.34 -5.30
CA ILE A 131 -6.60 13.26 -4.52
C ILE A 131 -7.37 11.93 -4.68
N PRO A 132 -8.70 11.85 -4.46
CA PRO A 132 -9.46 10.61 -4.65
C PRO A 132 -9.43 10.07 -6.09
N ILE A 133 -9.42 10.96 -7.09
CA ILE A 133 -9.34 10.55 -8.50
C ILE A 133 -7.97 9.90 -8.75
N LEU A 134 -6.90 10.52 -8.25
CA LEU A 134 -5.54 10.02 -8.39
C LEU A 134 -5.37 8.68 -7.66
N ASP A 135 -5.93 8.54 -6.46
CA ASP A 135 -5.96 7.27 -5.71
C ASP A 135 -6.67 6.16 -6.49
N THR A 136 -7.77 6.48 -7.17
CA THR A 136 -8.51 5.51 -8.00
C THR A 136 -7.67 5.04 -9.19
N ILE A 137 -6.96 5.96 -9.85
CA ILE A 137 -6.06 5.64 -10.96
C ILE A 137 -4.89 4.79 -10.45
N TYR A 138 -4.31 5.17 -9.32
CA TYR A 138 -3.24 4.42 -8.67
C TYR A 138 -3.68 3.00 -8.31
N TYR A 139 -4.87 2.84 -7.73
CA TYR A 139 -5.42 1.53 -7.38
C TYR A 139 -5.55 0.63 -8.63
N LYS A 140 -6.00 1.18 -9.77
CA LYS A 140 -6.05 0.44 -11.03
C LYS A 140 -4.67 0.01 -11.51
N ILE A 141 -3.67 0.89 -11.45
CA ILE A 141 -2.29 0.57 -11.83
C ILE A 141 -1.72 -0.51 -10.92
N ALA A 142 -1.93 -0.39 -9.61
CA ALA A 142 -1.47 -1.38 -8.62
C ALA A 142 -2.12 -2.75 -8.85
N TYR A 143 -3.43 -2.78 -9.15
CA TYR A 143 -4.13 -4.03 -9.46
C TYR A 143 -3.60 -4.67 -10.75
N TRP A 144 -3.43 -3.86 -11.80
CA TRP A 144 -2.86 -4.32 -13.07
C TRP A 144 -1.44 -4.88 -12.88
N LEU A 145 -0.57 -4.19 -12.14
CA LEU A 145 0.79 -4.65 -11.86
C LEU A 145 0.80 -5.95 -11.06
N ASN A 146 -0.11 -6.09 -10.08
CA ASN A 146 -0.24 -7.31 -9.31
C ASN A 146 -0.73 -8.48 -10.18
N ASP A 147 -1.64 -8.23 -11.11
CA ASP A 147 -2.11 -9.24 -12.06
C ASP A 147 -1.01 -9.68 -13.03
N GLN A 148 -0.22 -8.74 -13.57
CA GLN A 148 0.95 -9.07 -14.41
C GLN A 148 2.00 -9.90 -13.65
N GLY A 149 2.29 -9.56 -12.39
CA GLY A 149 3.18 -10.36 -11.54
C GLY A 149 2.64 -11.77 -11.26
N ASN A 150 1.32 -11.91 -11.21
CA ASN A 150 0.64 -13.19 -11.01
C ASN A 150 0.60 -14.05 -12.27
N GLU A 151 0.39 -13.44 -13.43
CA GLU A 151 0.42 -14.10 -14.73
C GLU A 151 1.82 -14.62 -15.05
N MET A 152 2.87 -13.81 -14.80
CA MET A 152 4.25 -14.23 -14.99
C MET A 152 4.63 -15.45 -14.12
N GLN A 153 3.98 -15.64 -12.97
CA GLN A 153 4.10 -16.83 -12.13
C GLN A 153 3.25 -18.03 -12.61
N ARG A 154 2.27 -17.84 -13.52
CA ARG A 154 1.48 -18.93 -14.13
C ARG A 154 2.17 -19.54 -15.35
N PHE A 155 3.00 -18.78 -16.05
CA PHE A 155 3.68 -19.21 -17.29
C PHE A 155 5.08 -19.79 -17.07
N CYS A 156 5.71 -19.49 -15.94
CA CYS A 156 6.98 -20.07 -15.48
C CYS A 156 6.76 -21.19 -14.47
#